data_AF-A0A382V287-F1
#
_entry.id   AF-A0A382V287-F1
#
_cell.length_a   1.000
_cell.length_b   1.000
_cell.length_c   1.000
_cell.angle_alpha   90.00
_cell.angle_beta   90.00
_cell.angle_gamma   90.00
#
_symmetry.space_group_name_H-M   'P 1'
#
loop_
_entity.id
_entity.type
_entity.pdbx_description
1 polymer ?
#
loop_
_entity_poly.entity_id
_entity_poly.type
_entity_poly.pdbx_seq_one_letter_code
_entity_poly.pdbx_strand_id
1 'polypeptide(L)'
;MKPNFSVYGNDELQENDIDRYNELTVNHYYNVAYHFERNIIDNIRKEELKDLGERIYFESDIAKENKLVSKLSKRLNLKDKHKNITDIGLAIPDDIIIMHKGRVEACFVAFASGWDPCTVAGKTLAEVHSPVADNEKLIKASEAIMKTITGEKCYHRYTWAI
;
A
#
# COMPACT_ATOMS: atom_id res chain seq x y z
N MET A 1 9.14 -11.44 22.99
CA MET A 1 7.76 -11.38 22.45
C MET A 1 7.74 -12.17 21.15
N LYS A 2 6.91 -13.22 21.04
CA LYS A 2 6.71 -13.91 19.76
C LYS A 2 5.80 -13.01 18.90
N PRO A 3 6.13 -12.71 17.63
CA PRO A 3 5.22 -12.00 16.77
C PRO A 3 3.96 -12.85 16.59
N ASN A 4 2.81 -12.30 16.96
CA ASN A 4 1.52 -12.96 16.79
C ASN A 4 1.08 -12.68 15.35
N PHE A 5 1.45 -13.56 14.43
CA PHE A 5 0.94 -13.51 13.07
C PHE A 5 -0.41 -14.22 13.04
N SER A 6 -1.50 -13.46 12.99
CA SER A 6 -2.82 -14.01 12.67
C SER A 6 -2.79 -14.44 11.20
N VAL A 7 -2.89 -15.74 10.94
CA VAL A 7 -3.09 -16.26 9.58
C VAL A 7 -4.59 -16.33 9.39
N TYR A 8 -5.15 -15.37 8.66
CA TYR A 8 -6.57 -15.36 8.29
C TYR A 8 -6.83 -16.42 7.21
N GLY A 9 -8.00 -17.05 7.25
CA GLY A 9 -8.45 -17.97 6.20
C GLY A 9 -8.62 -17.23 4.87
N ASN A 10 -8.50 -17.94 3.74
CA ASN A 10 -8.77 -17.36 2.41
C ASN A 10 -10.18 -16.74 2.31
N ASP A 11 -11.12 -17.24 3.12
CA ASP A 11 -12.52 -16.84 3.15
C ASP A 11 -12.77 -15.63 4.08
N GLU A 12 -11.86 -15.36 5.03
CA GLU A 12 -11.98 -14.21 5.97
C GLU A 12 -11.47 -12.89 5.36
N LEU A 13 -10.59 -12.99 4.36
CA LEU A 13 -9.96 -11.86 3.67
C LEU A 13 -10.75 -11.35 2.47
N GLN A 14 -11.68 -12.15 1.92
CA GLN A 14 -12.38 -11.80 0.67
C GLN A 14 -13.69 -11.04 0.90
N GLU A 15 -14.46 -11.35 1.95
CA GLU A 15 -15.67 -10.59 2.26
C GLU A 15 -15.34 -9.34 3.08
N ASN A 16 -14.64 -9.46 4.20
CA ASN A 16 -14.48 -8.33 5.13
C ASN A 16 -13.56 -7.20 4.64
N ASP A 17 -12.52 -7.46 3.85
CA ASP A 17 -11.66 -6.37 3.36
C ASP A 17 -12.28 -5.68 2.14
N ILE A 18 -12.88 -6.44 1.21
CA ILE A 18 -13.61 -5.88 0.05
C ILE A 18 -14.85 -5.12 0.52
N ASP A 19 -15.62 -5.67 1.46
CA ASP A 19 -16.75 -4.97 2.06
C ASP A 19 -16.30 -3.82 2.93
N ARG A 20 -15.13 -3.83 3.57
CA ARG A 20 -14.58 -2.63 4.20
C ARG A 20 -14.25 -1.53 3.18
N TYR A 21 -13.65 -1.85 2.03
CA TYR A 21 -13.41 -0.85 0.97
C TYR A 21 -14.70 -0.41 0.27
N ASN A 22 -15.70 -1.30 0.13
CA ASN A 22 -17.01 -0.98 -0.42
C ASN A 22 -17.91 -0.22 0.59
N GLU A 23 -17.90 -0.56 1.88
CA GLU A 23 -18.64 0.14 2.94
C GLU A 23 -18.01 1.48 3.29
N LEU A 24 -16.68 1.63 3.21
CA LEU A 24 -16.02 2.94 3.29
C LEU A 24 -16.34 3.81 2.07
N THR A 25 -16.67 3.22 0.93
CA THR A 25 -17.12 3.96 -0.26
C THR A 25 -18.64 4.15 -0.36
N VAL A 26 -19.43 3.49 0.51
CA VAL A 26 -20.90 3.47 0.39
C VAL A 26 -21.69 3.77 1.69
N ASN A 27 -21.24 3.45 2.92
CA ASN A 27 -22.18 3.37 4.06
C ASN A 27 -21.86 4.04 5.41
N HIS A 28 -20.65 4.53 5.72
CA HIS A 28 -20.44 5.22 7.02
C HIS A 28 -20.29 6.76 6.93
N TYR A 29 -20.29 7.32 5.72
CA TYR A 29 -20.16 8.78 5.48
C TYR A 29 -21.22 9.35 4.51
N TYR A 30 -22.16 8.54 4.00
CA TYR A 30 -22.94 8.86 2.81
C TYR A 30 -24.41 9.21 3.12
N ASN A 31 -24.63 10.46 3.54
CA ASN A 31 -25.86 11.17 3.19
C ASN A 31 -25.68 11.83 1.81
N VAL A 32 -26.77 11.92 1.04
CA VAL A 32 -26.86 12.29 -0.39
C VAL A 32 -26.19 13.62 -0.78
N ALA A 33 -25.80 14.46 0.18
CA ALA A 33 -25.05 15.71 -0.03
C ALA A 33 -23.58 15.52 -0.49
N TYR A 34 -22.97 14.35 -0.27
CA TYR A 34 -21.51 14.13 -0.47
C TYR A 34 -21.04 13.86 -1.91
N HIS A 35 -21.94 13.65 -2.89
CA HIS A 35 -21.50 13.42 -4.27
C HIS A 35 -20.89 14.67 -4.92
N PHE A 36 -21.34 15.86 -4.52
CA PHE A 36 -20.71 17.13 -4.93
C PHE A 36 -19.35 17.30 -4.26
N GLU A 37 -19.22 16.92 -2.98
CA GLU A 37 -18.00 17.03 -2.19
C GLU A 37 -16.91 16.02 -2.60
N ARG A 38 -17.27 14.81 -3.07
CA ARG A 38 -16.28 13.85 -3.59
C ARG A 38 -15.47 14.41 -4.75
N ASN A 39 -16.13 15.06 -5.72
CA ASN A 39 -15.42 15.69 -6.84
C ASN A 39 -14.48 16.81 -6.36
N ILE A 40 -14.87 17.54 -5.30
CA ILE A 40 -14.03 18.58 -4.70
C ILE A 40 -12.82 17.96 -4.00
N ILE A 41 -13.02 16.92 -3.18
CA ILE A 41 -11.95 16.21 -2.47
C ILE A 41 -10.99 15.55 -3.47
N ASP A 42 -11.50 14.90 -4.51
CA ASP A 42 -10.68 14.27 -5.55
C ASP A 42 -9.85 15.31 -6.30
N ASN A 43 -10.41 16.49 -6.55
CA ASN A 43 -9.66 17.60 -7.15
C ASN A 43 -8.59 18.14 -6.21
N ILE A 44 -8.89 18.31 -4.92
CA ILE A 44 -7.90 18.72 -3.91
C ILE A 44 -6.75 17.71 -3.86
N ARG A 45 -7.04 16.41 -3.75
CA ARG A 45 -6.03 15.35 -3.72
C ARG A 45 -5.17 15.32 -4.98
N LYS A 46 -5.75 15.62 -6.15
CA LYS A 46 -5.01 15.75 -7.41
C LYS A 46 -4.10 16.97 -7.44
N GLU A 47 -4.52 18.10 -6.88
CA GLU A 47 -3.65 19.28 -6.75
C GLU A 47 -2.53 19.02 -5.72
N GLU A 48 -2.84 18.44 -4.55
CA GLU A 48 -1.85 18.04 -3.55
C GLU A 48 -0.82 17.06 -4.14
N LEU A 49 -1.26 16.10 -4.96
CA LEU A 49 -0.36 15.18 -5.66
C LEU A 49 0.59 15.93 -6.61
N LYS A 50 0.12 16.97 -7.31
CA LYS A 50 1.00 17.78 -8.18
C LYS A 50 2.02 18.56 -7.35
N ASP A 51 1.60 19.12 -6.22
CA ASP A 51 2.46 19.93 -5.35
C ASP A 51 3.51 19.08 -4.62
N LEU A 52 3.12 17.89 -4.15
CA LEU A 52 4.01 16.95 -3.47
C LEU A 52 4.88 16.18 -4.46
N GLY A 53 4.35 15.83 -5.63
CA GLY A 53 5.06 15.17 -6.72
C GLY A 53 5.82 13.92 -6.26
N GLU A 54 7.07 13.82 -6.72
CA GLU A 54 7.99 12.72 -6.43
C GLU A 54 8.45 12.64 -4.96
N ARG A 55 7.82 13.35 -4.02
CA ARG A 55 8.07 13.19 -2.59
C ARG A 55 7.25 12.08 -1.95
N ILE A 56 6.11 11.72 -2.57
CA ILE A 56 5.15 10.77 -1.99
C ILE A 56 4.93 9.53 -2.85
N TYR A 57 5.47 9.49 -4.06
CA TYR A 57 5.32 8.33 -4.93
C TYR A 57 6.52 8.13 -5.85
N PHE A 58 6.72 6.88 -6.25
CA PHE A 58 7.55 6.52 -7.40
C PHE A 58 7.03 5.23 -8.04
N GLU A 59 7.37 5.02 -9.30
CA GLU A 59 7.11 3.77 -10.03
C GLU A 59 8.30 3.45 -10.94
N SER A 60 9.01 2.38 -10.62
CA SER A 60 10.19 1.95 -11.39
C SER A 60 9.79 1.43 -12.78
N ASP A 61 10.76 1.39 -13.70
CA ASP A 61 10.54 0.78 -15.01
C ASP A 61 10.22 -0.72 -14.89
N ILE A 62 10.81 -1.41 -13.90
CA ILE A 62 10.46 -2.80 -13.57
C ILE A 62 8.97 -2.91 -13.21
N ALA A 63 8.43 -1.98 -12.40
CA ALA A 63 7.01 -1.98 -12.05
C ALA A 63 6.11 -1.80 -13.27
N LYS A 64 6.46 -0.85 -14.14
CA LYS A 64 5.73 -0.54 -15.38
C LYS A 64 5.75 -1.72 -16.36
N GLU A 65 6.94 -2.25 -16.66
CA GLU A 65 7.13 -3.39 -17.57
C GLU A 65 6.38 -4.63 -17.10
N ASN A 66 6.41 -4.91 -15.79
CA ASN A 66 5.72 -6.05 -15.20
C ASN A 66 4.24 -5.78 -14.90
N LYS A 67 3.74 -4.58 -15.20
CA LYS A 67 2.36 -4.14 -14.99
C LYS A 67 1.90 -4.39 -13.55
N LEU A 68 2.75 -4.09 -12.57
CA LEU A 68 2.51 -4.46 -11.17
C LEU A 68 1.26 -3.77 -10.60
N VAL A 69 1.04 -2.50 -10.92
CA VAL A 69 -0.16 -1.76 -10.49
C VAL A 69 -1.44 -2.39 -11.04
N SER A 70 -1.46 -2.75 -12.32
CA SER A 70 -2.64 -3.41 -12.91
C SER A 70 -2.90 -4.79 -12.31
N LYS A 71 -1.84 -5.53 -11.93
CA LYS A 71 -1.98 -6.80 -11.19
C LYS A 71 -2.57 -6.56 -9.80
N LEU A 72 -2.13 -5.52 -9.09
CA LEU A 72 -2.67 -5.13 -7.78
C LEU A 72 -4.14 -4.73 -7.88
N SER A 73 -4.50 -3.83 -8.81
CA SER A 73 -5.89 -3.41 -9.06
C SER A 73 -6.81 -4.61 -9.34
N LYS A 74 -6.35 -5.58 -10.15
CA LYS A 74 -7.08 -6.83 -10.39
C LYS A 74 -7.19 -7.69 -9.12
N ARG A 75 -6.12 -7.81 -8.32
CA ARG A 75 -6.09 -8.64 -7.11
C ARG A 75 -7.03 -8.11 -6.02
N LEU A 76 -7.16 -6.79 -5.92
CA LEU A 76 -8.06 -6.10 -5.01
C LEU A 76 -9.49 -5.97 -5.55
N ASN A 77 -9.77 -6.49 -6.75
CA ASN A 77 -11.07 -6.40 -7.40
C ASN A 77 -11.62 -4.96 -7.49
N LEU A 78 -10.73 -3.99 -7.75
CA LEU A 78 -11.14 -2.59 -7.91
C LEU A 78 -11.96 -2.43 -9.18
N LYS A 79 -13.04 -1.64 -9.12
CA LYS A 79 -13.93 -1.39 -10.26
C LYS A 79 -13.20 -0.76 -11.44
N ASP A 80 -12.27 0.14 -11.14
CA ASP A 80 -11.47 0.84 -12.14
C ASP A 80 -10.12 0.14 -12.37
N LYS A 81 -9.70 0.14 -13.64
CA LYS A 81 -8.40 -0.40 -14.05
C LYS A 81 -7.32 0.66 -13.89
N HIS A 82 -6.67 0.66 -12.74
CA HIS A 82 -5.54 1.55 -12.47
C HIS A 82 -4.28 1.11 -13.23
N LYS A 83 -3.59 2.06 -13.85
CA LYS A 83 -2.43 1.78 -14.72
C LYS A 83 -1.11 2.18 -14.10
N ASN A 84 -1.11 3.20 -13.24
CA ASN A 84 0.08 3.72 -12.59
C ASN A 84 -0.14 3.88 -11.08
N ILE A 85 0.94 4.03 -10.32
CA ILE A 85 0.91 4.03 -8.86
C ILE A 85 0.07 5.18 -8.28
N THR A 86 0.01 6.32 -8.98
CA THR A 86 -0.79 7.47 -8.57
C THR A 86 -2.29 7.25 -8.75
N ASP A 87 -2.71 6.53 -9.81
CA ASP A 87 -4.12 6.21 -10.04
C ASP A 87 -4.69 5.40 -8.87
N ILE A 88 -3.94 4.41 -8.38
CA ILE A 88 -4.39 3.55 -7.29
C ILE A 88 -4.25 4.25 -5.93
N GLY A 89 -3.20 5.05 -5.71
CA GLY A 89 -3.02 5.83 -4.48
C GLY A 89 -4.06 6.93 -4.28
N LEU A 90 -4.65 7.45 -5.36
CA LEU A 90 -5.81 8.34 -5.27
C LEU A 90 -7.13 7.58 -5.03
N ALA A 91 -7.21 6.32 -5.43
CA ALA A 91 -8.44 5.52 -5.37
C ALA A 91 -8.67 4.83 -4.03
N ILE A 92 -7.61 4.52 -3.28
CA ILE A 92 -7.71 3.88 -1.96
C ILE A 92 -7.25 4.82 -0.84
N PRO A 93 -7.83 4.72 0.36
CA PRO A 93 -7.50 5.60 1.49
C PRO A 93 -6.32 5.07 2.34
N ASP A 94 -5.33 4.43 1.73
CA ASP A 94 -4.17 3.82 2.42
C ASP A 94 -2.87 4.07 1.66
N ASP A 95 -1.75 4.02 2.38
CA ASP A 95 -0.41 4.00 1.80
C ASP A 95 -0.12 2.64 1.16
N ILE A 96 0.45 2.67 -0.05
CA ILE A 96 0.72 1.48 -0.86
C ILE A 96 2.21 1.35 -1.10
N ILE A 97 2.73 0.15 -0.86
CA ILE A 97 4.05 -0.26 -1.31
C ILE A 97 3.92 -1.54 -2.13
N ILE A 98 4.49 -1.56 -3.33
CA ILE A 98 4.54 -2.72 -4.21
C ILE A 98 5.98 -3.23 -4.25
N MET A 99 6.16 -4.49 -3.84
CA MET A 99 7.44 -5.17 -3.92
C MET A 99 7.43 -6.21 -5.06
N HIS A 100 8.56 -6.33 -5.76
CA HIS A 100 8.80 -7.36 -6.76
C HIS A 100 10.17 -7.99 -6.54
N LYS A 101 10.23 -9.34 -6.52
CA LYS A 101 11.47 -10.11 -6.34
C LYS A 101 12.33 -9.60 -5.16
N GLY A 102 11.70 -9.27 -4.05
CA GLY A 102 12.40 -8.83 -2.84
C GLY A 102 12.72 -7.34 -2.74
N ARG A 103 12.37 -6.53 -3.75
CA ARG A 103 12.71 -5.09 -3.81
C ARG A 103 11.46 -4.22 -3.90
N VAL A 104 11.53 -3.01 -3.37
CA VAL A 104 10.48 -1.99 -3.52
C VAL A 104 10.53 -1.39 -4.92
N GLU A 105 9.46 -1.57 -5.69
CA GLU A 105 9.41 -1.14 -7.10
C GLU A 105 8.41 -0.04 -7.38
N ALA A 106 7.40 0.14 -6.52
CA ALA A 106 6.51 1.29 -6.59
C ALA A 106 5.96 1.62 -5.20
N CYS A 107 5.64 2.88 -4.95
CA CYS A 107 4.88 3.28 -3.78
C CYS A 107 4.03 4.52 -4.03
N PHE A 108 2.97 4.66 -3.23
CA PHE A 108 2.25 5.90 -3.00
C PHE A 108 2.00 6.01 -1.50
N VAL A 109 2.58 7.01 -0.84
CA VAL A 109 2.60 7.13 0.62
C VAL A 109 2.27 8.56 0.99
N ALA A 110 1.01 8.82 1.32
CA ALA A 110 0.50 10.12 1.72
C ALA A 110 0.70 10.38 3.23
N PHE A 111 0.79 9.33 4.05
CA PHE A 111 0.84 9.44 5.52
C PHE A 111 2.06 8.72 6.13
N ALA A 112 3.25 9.00 5.59
CA ALA A 112 4.49 8.40 6.09
C ALA A 112 4.75 8.73 7.58
N SER A 113 5.07 7.71 8.38
CA SER A 113 5.40 7.83 9.80
C SER A 113 6.85 8.28 10.05
N GLY A 114 7.23 9.43 9.48
CA GLY A 114 8.55 10.05 9.71
C GLY A 114 9.69 9.54 8.82
N TRP A 115 9.37 9.02 7.63
CA TRP A 115 10.36 8.55 6.65
C TRP A 115 10.02 9.05 5.24
N ASP A 116 11.01 9.08 4.34
CA ASP A 116 10.86 9.52 2.95
C ASP A 116 10.61 8.31 2.00
N PRO A 117 9.43 8.21 1.37
CA PRO A 117 9.05 7.13 0.46
C PRO A 117 10.00 6.91 -0.71
N CYS A 118 10.59 7.97 -1.26
CA CYS A 118 11.43 7.82 -2.44
C CYS A 118 12.84 7.33 -2.12
N THR A 119 13.27 7.48 -0.86
CA THR A 119 14.55 6.93 -0.41
C THR A 119 14.57 5.41 -0.32
N VAL A 120 13.41 4.73 -0.43
CA VAL A 120 13.33 3.26 -0.40
C VAL A 120 13.28 2.59 -1.77
N ALA A 121 13.29 3.37 -2.86
CA ALA A 121 13.26 2.83 -4.21
C ALA A 121 14.36 1.80 -4.46
N GLY A 122 13.97 0.63 -4.95
CA GLY A 122 14.86 -0.49 -5.23
C GLY A 122 15.43 -1.21 -4.00
N LYS A 123 15.17 -0.74 -2.77
CA LYS A 123 15.71 -1.37 -1.56
C LYS A 123 15.00 -2.69 -1.23
N THR A 124 15.73 -3.57 -0.58
CA THR A 124 15.22 -4.82 0.02
C THR A 124 14.56 -4.53 1.37
N LEU A 125 13.79 -5.48 1.90
CA LEU A 125 13.19 -5.37 3.23
C LEU A 125 14.22 -5.04 4.32
N ALA A 126 15.41 -5.66 4.27
CA ALA A 126 16.49 -5.41 5.22
C ALA A 126 17.04 -3.98 5.09
N GLU A 127 17.28 -3.51 3.87
CA GLU A 127 17.80 -2.16 3.61
C GLU A 127 16.79 -1.08 4.03
N VAL A 128 15.50 -1.28 3.75
CA VAL A 128 14.42 -0.38 4.21
C VAL A 128 14.40 -0.25 5.72
N HIS A 129 14.60 -1.34 6.46
CA HIS A 129 14.52 -1.36 7.91
C HIS A 129 15.87 -1.10 8.62
N SER A 130 16.96 -0.91 7.87
CA SER A 130 18.29 -0.61 8.43
C SER A 130 18.33 0.57 9.40
N PRO A 131 17.53 1.65 9.26
CA PRO A 131 17.56 2.78 10.20
C PRO A 131 16.80 2.53 11.52
N VAL A 132 16.04 1.43 11.61
CA VAL A 132 15.23 1.11 12.80
C VAL A 132 16.14 0.58 13.92
N ALA A 133 16.01 1.09 15.14
CA ALA A 133 16.77 0.59 16.29
C ALA A 133 16.40 -0.87 16.64
N ASP A 134 17.35 -1.63 17.20
CA ASP A 134 17.20 -3.04 17.63
C ASP A 134 16.62 -3.97 16.52
N ASN A 135 16.99 -3.70 15.27
CA ASN A 135 16.44 -4.37 14.08
C ASN A 135 17.14 -5.69 13.71
N GLU A 136 18.11 -6.18 14.48
CA GLU A 136 18.98 -7.29 14.05
C GLU A 136 18.20 -8.56 13.78
N LYS A 137 17.16 -8.82 14.59
CA LYS A 137 16.26 -9.97 14.38
C LYS A 137 15.45 -9.82 13.10
N LEU A 138 15.00 -8.61 12.78
CA LEU A 138 14.23 -8.32 11.57
C LEU A 138 15.11 -8.44 10.32
N ILE A 139 16.32 -7.87 10.35
CA ILE A 139 17.29 -7.99 9.26
C ILE A 139 17.60 -9.47 9.01
N LYS A 140 17.93 -10.23 10.05
CA LYS A 140 18.21 -11.69 9.94
C LYS A 140 17.02 -12.48 9.39
N ALA A 141 15.79 -12.08 9.68
CA ALA A 141 14.58 -12.74 9.21
C ALA A 141 14.08 -12.22 7.84
N SER A 142 14.69 -11.17 7.27
CA SER A 142 14.11 -10.42 6.16
C SER A 142 13.89 -11.27 4.90
N GLU A 143 14.84 -12.14 4.55
CA GLU A 143 14.68 -13.04 3.40
C GLU A 143 13.53 -14.04 3.59
N ALA A 144 13.41 -14.61 4.80
CA ALA A 144 12.33 -15.53 5.14
C ALA A 144 10.98 -14.82 5.10
N ILE A 145 10.89 -13.60 5.66
CA ILE A 145 9.69 -12.77 5.61
C ILE A 145 9.32 -12.48 4.14
N MET A 146 10.29 -12.04 3.32
CA MET A 146 10.02 -11.75 1.91
C MET A 146 9.47 -12.98 1.17
N LYS A 147 10.10 -14.15 1.34
CA LYS A 147 9.63 -15.40 0.76
C LYS A 147 8.18 -15.71 1.19
N THR A 148 7.87 -15.51 2.46
CA THR A 148 6.53 -15.75 3.01
C THR A 148 5.49 -14.78 2.45
N ILE A 149 5.75 -13.46 2.44
CA ILE A 149 4.76 -12.46 1.99
C ILE A 149 4.59 -12.42 0.47
N THR A 150 5.54 -12.96 -0.30
CA THR A 150 5.37 -13.18 -1.74
C THR A 150 4.66 -14.49 -2.08
N GLY A 151 4.22 -15.25 -1.07
CA GLY A 151 3.42 -16.46 -1.24
C GLY A 151 1.95 -16.19 -1.56
N GLU A 152 1.13 -17.24 -1.49
CA GLU A 152 -0.30 -17.15 -1.85
C GLU A 152 -1.18 -16.54 -0.75
N LYS A 153 -0.67 -16.49 0.49
CA LYS A 153 -1.42 -16.03 1.66
C LYS A 153 -1.17 -14.54 1.93
N CYS A 154 -2.20 -13.85 2.39
CA CYS A 154 -2.06 -12.51 2.95
C CYS A 154 -1.75 -12.59 4.45
N TYR A 155 -0.99 -11.62 4.93
CA TYR A 155 -0.57 -11.53 6.32
C TYR A 155 -0.81 -10.12 6.82
N HIS A 156 -1.28 -10.02 8.06
CA HIS A 156 -1.47 -8.74 8.73
C HIS A 156 -0.55 -8.64 9.94
N ARG A 157 -0.04 -7.43 10.16
CA ARG A 157 0.69 -7.07 11.37
C ARG A 157 0.28 -5.65 11.77
N TYR A 158 0.36 -5.36 13.06
CA TYR A 158 0.09 -4.03 13.60
C TYR A 158 1.41 -3.32 13.92
N THR A 159 1.50 -2.06 13.52
CA THR A 159 2.57 -1.13 13.88
C THR A 159 1.96 0.12 14.45
N TRP A 160 2.60 0.74 15.42
CA TRP A 160 2.13 1.98 16.03
C TRP A 160 3.31 2.88 16.38
N ALA A 161 3.04 4.19 16.33
CA ALA A 161 3.86 5.28 16.84
C ALA A 161 2.90 6.32 17.45
N ILE A 162 3.41 7.27 18.22
CA ILE A 162 2.64 8.37 18.82
C ILE A 162 2.85 9.63 18.01
#